data_AF-A0A355FKA1-F1
#
_entry.id   AF-A0A355FKA1-F1
#
_cell.length_a   1.000
_cell.length_b   1.000
_cell.length_c   1.000
_cell.angle_alpha   90.00
_cell.angle_beta   90.00
_cell.angle_gamma   90.00
#
_symmetry.space_group_name_H-M   'P 1'
#
loop_
_entity.id
_entity.type
_entity.pdbx_description
1 polymer ?
#
loop_
_entity_poly.entity_id
_entity_poly.type
_entity_poly.pdbx_seq_one_letter_code
_entity_poly.pdbx_strand_id
1 'polypeptide(L)'
;MKKAIVYLLLATLLLTVTGCGLSKQQGFGELIILGDKMAREADPENIEEEGAQPVSAKTTVKIGDETKNLGETFVLRNGDYNAYISDSTEKSGFAETVKVEVKLGKQTVKPKVLLKRLEFNALKLIYDPASFGGNTVADADKITQV
;
A
#
# COMPACT_ATOMS: atom_id res chain seq x y z
N MET A 1 20.16 44.61 -40.90
CA MET A 1 19.65 44.47 -39.52
C MET A 1 18.16 44.11 -39.43
N LYS A 2 17.26 44.75 -40.20
CA LYS A 2 15.81 44.44 -40.14
C LYS A 2 15.44 42.98 -40.46
N LYS A 3 16.11 42.34 -41.44
CA LYS A 3 15.84 40.94 -41.82
C LYS A 3 16.23 39.92 -40.74
N ALA A 4 17.32 40.15 -40.01
CA ALA A 4 17.78 39.24 -38.95
C ALA A 4 16.84 39.20 -37.74
N ILE A 5 16.23 40.34 -37.39
CA ILE A 5 15.24 40.44 -36.31
C ILE A 5 13.96 39.67 -36.68
N VAL A 6 13.55 39.73 -37.96
CA VAL A 6 12.38 38.99 -38.45
C VAL A 6 12.61 37.47 -38.42
N TYR A 7 13.82 37.01 -38.79
CA TYR A 7 14.16 35.59 -38.68
C TYR A 7 14.26 35.13 -37.22
N LEU A 8 14.75 35.98 -36.31
CA LEU A 8 14.76 35.68 -34.88
C LEU A 8 13.34 35.55 -34.32
N LEU A 9 12.44 36.47 -34.70
CA LEU A 9 11.03 36.45 -34.32
C LEU A 9 10.29 35.21 -34.86
N LEU A 10 10.53 34.84 -36.11
CA LEU A 10 10.00 33.62 -36.71
C LEU A 10 10.54 32.36 -36.03
N ALA A 11 11.82 32.32 -35.65
CA ALA A 11 12.40 31.19 -34.92
C ALA A 11 11.82 31.08 -33.50
N THR A 12 11.65 32.19 -32.78
CA THR A 12 10.99 32.18 -31.47
C THR A 12 9.50 31.84 -31.57
N LEU A 13 8.81 32.26 -32.64
CA LEU A 13 7.42 31.91 -32.89
C LEU A 13 7.27 30.42 -33.25
N LEU A 14 8.21 29.87 -34.01
CA LEU A 14 8.26 28.44 -34.27
C LEU A 14 8.50 27.66 -32.97
N LEU A 15 9.42 28.10 -32.10
CA LEU A 15 9.65 27.49 -30.79
C LEU A 15 8.46 27.58 -29.82
N THR A 16 7.63 28.63 -29.91
CA THR A 16 6.41 28.76 -29.09
C THR A 16 5.21 28.01 -29.68
N VAL A 17 5.11 27.91 -31.02
CA VAL A 17 4.02 27.21 -31.72
C VAL A 17 4.28 25.71 -31.82
N THR A 18 5.54 25.27 -31.97
CA THR A 18 5.95 23.87 -31.81
C THR A 18 6.30 23.59 -30.35
N GLY A 19 5.40 24.02 -29.45
CA GLY A 19 5.57 24.04 -28.01
C GLY A 19 6.54 23.00 -27.49
N CYS A 20 7.54 23.47 -26.74
CA CYS A 20 8.37 22.71 -25.83
C CYS A 20 7.68 21.39 -25.47
N GLY A 21 8.26 20.29 -25.93
CA GLY A 21 7.70 18.97 -25.80
C GLY A 21 7.27 18.70 -24.36
N LEU A 22 5.98 18.87 -24.08
CA LEU A 22 5.30 18.00 -23.14
C LEU A 22 5.37 16.63 -23.78
N SER A 23 6.46 15.91 -23.47
CA SER A 23 6.58 14.51 -23.80
C SER A 23 5.26 13.84 -23.40
N LYS A 24 4.73 12.96 -24.24
CA LYS A 24 3.56 12.13 -23.92
C LYS A 24 3.76 11.24 -22.67
N GLN A 25 4.92 11.36 -22.01
CA GLN A 25 5.30 10.74 -20.74
C GLN A 25 5.07 11.63 -19.51
N GLN A 26 4.52 12.84 -19.64
CA GLN A 26 4.20 13.71 -18.49
C GLN A 26 2.70 14.02 -18.46
N GLY A 27 1.94 13.19 -17.75
CA GLY A 27 0.54 13.50 -17.47
C GLY A 27 -0.01 12.63 -16.34
N PHE A 28 -1.20 12.98 -15.85
CA PHE A 28 -1.87 12.24 -14.79
C PHE A 28 -2.84 11.21 -15.38
N GLY A 29 -2.93 10.07 -14.72
CA GLY A 29 -3.91 9.02 -14.96
C GLY A 29 -4.82 8.84 -13.75
N GLU A 30 -6.05 8.39 -14.02
CA GLU A 30 -7.00 7.96 -13.00
C GLU A 30 -6.93 6.43 -12.89
N LEU A 31 -6.65 5.91 -11.70
CA LEU A 31 -6.57 4.48 -11.42
C LEU A 31 -7.63 4.08 -10.39
N ILE A 32 -8.41 3.05 -10.70
CA ILE A 32 -9.33 2.40 -9.77
C ILE A 32 -8.90 0.93 -9.61
N ILE A 33 -8.66 0.49 -8.38
CA ILE A 33 -8.37 -0.92 -8.07
C ILE A 33 -9.62 -1.57 -7.48
N LEU A 34 -10.10 -2.66 -8.10
CA LEU A 34 -11.27 -3.41 -7.64
C LEU A 34 -10.87 -4.75 -7.03
N GLY A 35 -11.59 -5.14 -5.98
CA GLY A 35 -11.32 -6.35 -5.18
C GLY A 35 -12.06 -7.63 -5.63
N ASP A 36 -12.78 -7.63 -6.75
CA ASP A 36 -13.66 -8.75 -7.16
C ASP A 36 -12.94 -10.08 -7.39
N LYS A 37 -11.61 -10.06 -7.57
CA LYS A 37 -10.75 -11.25 -7.73
C LYS A 37 -9.72 -11.40 -6.61
N MET A 38 -9.83 -10.61 -5.55
CA MET A 38 -8.95 -10.67 -4.41
C MET A 38 -9.52 -11.57 -3.33
N ALA A 39 -8.62 -12.24 -2.62
CA ALA A 39 -8.95 -12.98 -1.43
C ALA A 39 -7.89 -12.71 -0.36
N ARG A 40 -8.17 -13.08 0.88
CA ARG A 40 -7.22 -13.16 1.99
C ARG A 40 -7.10 -14.60 2.45
N GLU A 41 -6.01 -14.94 3.13
CA GLU A 41 -5.91 -16.23 3.82
C GLU A 41 -7.00 -16.37 4.90
N ALA A 42 -7.36 -17.61 5.22
CA ALA A 42 -8.24 -17.90 6.36
C ALA A 42 -7.65 -17.31 7.63
N ASP A 43 -8.50 -16.77 8.51
CA ASP A 43 -8.03 -16.36 9.83
C ASP A 43 -7.77 -17.62 10.67
N PRO A 44 -6.51 -17.94 11.04
CA PRO A 44 -6.22 -19.17 11.79
C PRO A 44 -6.82 -19.17 13.20
N GLU A 45 -7.26 -18.01 13.71
CA GLU A 45 -7.99 -17.90 14.97
C GLU A 45 -9.47 -18.21 14.84
N ASN A 46 -9.98 -18.30 13.60
CA ASN A 46 -11.34 -18.73 13.30
C ASN A 46 -11.32 -20.15 12.72
N ILE A 47 -11.47 -21.14 13.60
CA ILE A 47 -11.46 -22.57 13.27
C ILE A 47 -12.59 -23.01 12.32
N GLU A 48 -13.58 -22.15 12.05
CA GLU A 48 -14.66 -22.42 11.09
C GLU A 48 -14.33 -21.94 9.67
N GLU A 49 -13.27 -21.13 9.49
CA GLU A 49 -12.85 -20.62 8.18
C GLU A 49 -11.84 -21.56 7.52
N GLU A 50 -12.27 -22.34 6.55
CA GLU A 50 -11.38 -23.11 5.67
C GLU A 50 -11.16 -22.39 4.33
N GLY A 51 -9.91 -22.32 3.88
CA GLY A 51 -9.55 -21.79 2.56
C GLY A 51 -9.57 -20.26 2.44
N ALA A 52 -9.26 -19.76 1.24
CA ALA A 52 -9.15 -18.33 0.99
C ALA A 52 -10.51 -17.62 1.11
N GLN A 53 -10.56 -16.53 1.87
CA GLN A 53 -11.75 -15.74 2.15
C GLN A 53 -11.82 -14.49 1.26
N PRO A 54 -13.00 -13.97 0.92
CA PRO A 54 -13.10 -12.68 0.26
C PRO A 54 -12.50 -11.56 1.14
N VAL A 55 -11.94 -10.54 0.48
CA VAL A 55 -11.47 -9.33 1.17
C VAL A 55 -12.66 -8.52 1.70
N SER A 56 -12.47 -7.83 2.82
CA SER A 56 -13.53 -7.05 3.48
C SER A 56 -13.84 -5.76 2.72
N ALA A 57 -15.01 -5.19 2.98
CA ALA A 57 -15.38 -3.86 2.48
C ALA A 57 -14.48 -2.73 3.03
N LYS A 58 -13.71 -2.99 4.09
CA LYS A 58 -12.76 -2.04 4.70
C LYS A 58 -11.34 -2.17 4.12
N THR A 59 -11.16 -3.00 3.10
CA THR A 59 -9.86 -3.16 2.45
C THR A 59 -9.41 -1.84 1.83
N THR A 60 -8.18 -1.48 2.15
CA THR A 60 -7.55 -0.24 1.71
C THR A 60 -6.44 -0.53 0.72
N VAL A 61 -6.17 0.47 -0.12
CA VAL A 61 -5.07 0.52 -1.06
C VAL A 61 -4.24 1.74 -0.72
N LYS A 62 -2.93 1.56 -0.60
CA LYS A 62 -1.97 2.65 -0.46
C LYS A 62 -1.04 2.68 -1.66
N ILE A 63 -0.92 3.84 -2.30
CA ILE A 63 0.03 4.12 -3.38
C ILE A 63 0.77 5.40 -3.05
N GLY A 64 2.08 5.31 -2.82
CA GLY A 64 2.86 6.43 -2.30
C GLY A 64 2.34 6.88 -0.93
N ASP A 65 1.95 8.15 -0.81
CA ASP A 65 1.44 8.74 0.42
C ASP A 65 -0.09 8.73 0.52
N GLU A 66 -0.79 8.31 -0.55
CA GLU A 66 -2.25 8.30 -0.59
C GLU A 66 -2.80 6.92 -0.22
N THR A 67 -3.76 6.90 0.71
CA THR A 67 -4.52 5.69 1.10
C THR A 67 -6.00 5.91 0.80
N LYS A 68 -6.62 4.92 0.16
CA LYS A 68 -8.05 4.92 -0.19
C LYS A 68 -8.68 3.55 0.04
N ASN A 69 -10.00 3.49 0.06
CA ASN A 69 -10.72 2.22 0.01
C ASN A 69 -10.67 1.60 -1.40
N LEU A 70 -10.87 0.28 -1.49
CA LEU A 70 -11.06 -0.37 -2.79
C LEU A 70 -12.21 0.28 -3.58
N GLY A 71 -12.01 0.41 -4.89
CA GLY A 71 -12.99 1.02 -5.80
C GLY A 71 -12.95 2.55 -5.87
N GLU A 72 -12.18 3.21 -5.01
CA GLU A 72 -11.97 4.66 -5.11
C GLU A 72 -10.89 5.00 -6.16
N THR A 73 -10.99 6.21 -6.73
CA THR A 73 -10.10 6.70 -7.78
C THR A 73 -8.87 7.36 -7.19
N PHE A 74 -7.69 6.91 -7.61
CA PHE A 74 -6.40 7.59 -7.46
C PHE A 74 -6.11 8.47 -8.67
N VAL A 75 -5.52 9.64 -8.44
CA VAL A 75 -5.02 10.52 -9.52
C VAL A 75 -3.51 10.62 -9.39
N LEU A 76 -2.78 9.90 -10.24
CA LEU A 76 -1.34 9.69 -10.13
C LEU A 76 -0.65 10.10 -11.43
N ARG A 77 0.66 10.39 -11.38
CA ARG A 77 1.42 10.57 -12.63
C ARG A 77 1.46 9.24 -13.39
N ASN A 78 1.59 9.30 -14.71
CA ASN A 78 1.79 8.09 -15.49
C ASN A 78 3.11 7.40 -15.07
N GLY A 79 3.07 6.08 -14.91
CA GLY A 79 4.23 5.30 -14.48
C GLY A 79 3.84 4.04 -13.70
N ASP A 80 4.86 3.33 -13.24
CA ASP A 80 4.71 2.10 -12.48
C ASP A 80 4.73 2.38 -10.97
N TYR A 81 3.81 1.75 -10.25
CA TYR A 81 3.62 1.91 -8.81
C TYR A 81 3.51 0.56 -8.11
N ASN A 82 3.89 0.56 -6.84
CA ASN A 82 3.56 -0.51 -5.91
C ASN A 82 2.29 -0.11 -5.15
N ALA A 83 1.21 -0.84 -5.36
CA ALA A 83 -0.03 -0.71 -4.60
C ALA A 83 0.01 -1.69 -3.43
N TYR A 84 0.16 -1.15 -2.22
CA TYR A 84 0.05 -1.92 -0.99
C TYR A 84 -1.42 -2.08 -0.62
N ILE A 85 -1.92 -3.30 -0.66
CA ILE A 85 -3.32 -3.62 -0.40
C ILE A 85 -3.37 -4.26 0.98
N SER A 86 -4.17 -3.68 1.88
CA SER A 86 -4.30 -4.17 3.25
C SER A 86 -5.75 -4.34 3.65
N ASP A 87 -6.03 -5.46 4.26
CA ASP A 87 -7.31 -5.80 4.87
C ASP A 87 -7.08 -6.17 6.34
N SER A 88 -7.95 -5.72 7.23
CA SER A 88 -7.83 -6.02 8.67
C SER A 88 -9.17 -6.47 9.23
N THR A 89 -9.13 -7.56 9.98
CA THR A 89 -10.19 -7.97 10.90
C THR A 89 -9.91 -7.39 12.29
N GLU A 90 -10.79 -7.68 13.25
CA GLU A 90 -10.57 -7.25 14.65
C GLU A 90 -9.29 -7.85 15.26
N LYS A 91 -8.85 -9.01 14.78
CA LYS A 91 -7.77 -9.80 15.39
C LYS A 91 -6.55 -10.00 14.50
N SER A 92 -6.72 -9.95 13.17
CA SER A 92 -5.68 -10.26 12.20
C SER A 92 -5.58 -9.16 11.14
N GLY A 93 -4.35 -8.85 10.73
CA GLY A 93 -4.06 -8.02 9.57
C GLY A 93 -3.59 -8.88 8.39
N PHE A 94 -3.94 -8.48 7.18
CA PHE A 94 -3.55 -9.12 5.94
C PHE A 94 -3.06 -8.08 4.95
N ALA A 95 -2.02 -8.38 4.19
CA ALA A 95 -1.57 -7.49 3.14
C ALA A 95 -0.84 -8.21 2.00
N GLU A 96 -0.78 -7.53 0.86
CA GLU A 96 0.11 -7.89 -0.25
C GLU A 96 0.40 -6.63 -1.10
N THR A 97 1.53 -6.62 -1.78
CA THR A 97 1.90 -5.54 -2.71
C THR A 97 1.74 -6.00 -4.16
N VAL A 98 0.98 -5.25 -4.94
CA VAL A 98 0.77 -5.50 -6.37
C VAL A 98 1.40 -4.39 -7.19
N LYS A 99 2.14 -4.74 -8.24
CA LYS A 99 2.62 -3.78 -9.23
C LYS A 99 1.48 -3.34 -10.15
N VAL A 100 1.28 -2.03 -10.27
CA VAL A 100 0.26 -1.44 -11.13
C VAL A 100 0.88 -0.36 -12.02
N GLU A 101 0.50 -0.34 -13.28
CA GLU A 101 0.89 0.70 -14.24
C GLU A 101 -0.25 1.72 -14.33
N VAL A 102 0.07 3.00 -14.19
CA VAL A 102 -0.84 4.13 -14.41
C VAL A 102 -0.60 4.70 -15.80
N LYS A 103 -1.64 4.68 -16.63
CA LYS A 103 -1.65 5.29 -17.96
C LYS A 103 -2.47 6.57 -17.97
N LEU A 104 -2.24 7.42 -18.97
CA LEU A 104 -3.07 8.61 -19.19
C LEU A 104 -4.54 8.20 -19.40
N GLY A 105 -5.45 8.94 -18.79
CA GLY A 105 -6.89 8.63 -18.79
C GLY A 105 -7.31 7.72 -17.63
N LYS A 106 -8.54 7.19 -17.72
CA LYS A 106 -9.13 6.39 -16.65
C LYS A 106 -8.92 4.89 -16.88
N GLN A 107 -8.43 4.21 -15.85
CA GLN A 107 -8.15 2.79 -15.85
C GLN A 107 -8.76 2.12 -14.62
N THR A 108 -9.32 0.93 -14.84
CA THR A 108 -9.75 0.04 -13.77
C THR A 108 -8.95 -1.25 -13.85
N VAL A 109 -8.35 -1.64 -12.73
CA VAL A 109 -7.59 -2.89 -12.60
C VAL A 109 -8.27 -3.83 -11.61
N LYS A 110 -8.17 -5.13 -11.88
CA LYS A 110 -8.80 -6.21 -11.09
C LYS A 110 -7.74 -7.26 -10.74
N PRO A 111 -6.84 -6.96 -9.79
CA PRO A 111 -5.77 -7.88 -9.43
C PRO A 111 -6.33 -9.18 -8.89
N LYS A 112 -5.73 -10.30 -9.32
CA LYS A 112 -5.94 -11.59 -8.66
C LYS A 112 -4.80 -11.79 -7.66
N VAL A 113 -5.07 -11.48 -6.40
CA VAL A 113 -4.06 -11.55 -5.32
C VAL A 113 -4.67 -12.20 -4.08
N LEU A 114 -3.85 -12.97 -3.37
CA LEU A 114 -4.18 -13.54 -2.06
C LEU A 114 -3.41 -12.75 -0.99
N LEU A 115 -4.12 -11.95 -0.19
CA LEU A 115 -3.52 -11.18 0.91
C LEU A 115 -3.04 -12.14 2.00
N LYS A 116 -1.77 -12.00 2.36
CA LYS A 116 -1.09 -12.85 3.34
C LYS A 116 -1.24 -12.29 4.74
N ARG A 117 -1.33 -13.16 5.74
CA ARG A 117 -1.36 -12.72 7.13
C ARG A 117 -0.11 -11.91 7.46
N LEU A 118 -0.29 -10.78 8.14
CA LEU A 118 0.80 -10.03 8.73
C LEU A 118 1.30 -10.80 9.96
N GLU A 119 2.53 -11.29 9.92
CA GLU A 119 3.15 -11.91 11.09
C GLU A 119 3.53 -10.83 12.11
N PHE A 120 2.68 -10.63 13.13
CA PHE A 120 3.00 -9.81 14.30
C PHE A 120 3.90 -10.58 15.28
N ASN A 121 5.02 -11.13 14.80
CA ASN A 121 6.03 -11.76 15.65
C ASN A 121 7.06 -10.71 16.08
N ALA A 122 6.80 -9.94 17.14
CA ALA A 122 7.83 -9.06 17.73
C ALA A 122 7.74 -8.77 19.24
N LEU A 123 6.66 -9.10 19.96
CA LEU A 123 6.63 -8.94 21.42
C LEU A 123 5.83 -10.06 22.10
N LYS A 124 6.08 -11.31 21.73
CA LYS A 124 5.82 -12.40 22.68
C LYS A 124 6.92 -12.30 23.73
N LEU A 125 6.70 -11.49 24.77
CA LEU A 125 7.48 -11.55 26.00
C LEU A 125 7.28 -12.96 26.56
N ILE A 126 8.13 -13.89 26.15
CA ILE A 126 8.27 -15.16 26.85
C ILE A 126 8.92 -14.77 28.17
N TYR A 127 8.10 -14.61 29.21
CA TYR A 127 8.59 -14.52 30.57
C TYR A 127 9.27 -15.85 30.88
N ASP A 128 10.60 -15.86 30.83
CA ASP A 128 11.41 -16.97 31.30
C ASP A 128 11.84 -16.66 32.75
N PRO A 129 11.25 -17.34 33.75
CA PRO A 129 11.61 -17.12 35.14
C PRO A 129 13.06 -17.50 35.47
N ALA A 130 13.74 -18.30 34.62
CA ALA A 130 15.13 -18.68 34.84
C ALA A 130 16.12 -17.55 34.52
N SER A 131 15.78 -16.66 33.57
CA SER A 131 16.65 -15.55 33.16
C SER A 131 16.58 -14.33 34.08
N PHE A 132 15.58 -14.24 34.97
CA PHE A 132 15.43 -13.13 35.92
C PHE A 132 16.04 -13.36 37.32
N GLY A 133 16.87 -14.40 37.48
CA GLY A 133 17.72 -14.54 38.67
C GLY A 133 16.96 -14.53 40.00
N GLY A 134 15.73 -15.05 40.01
CA GLY A 134 14.93 -15.16 41.23
C GLY A 134 15.57 -16.19 42.16
N ASN A 135 16.35 -15.73 43.13
CA ASN A 135 16.71 -16.56 44.27
C ASN A 135 15.41 -17.08 44.88
N THR A 136 15.22 -18.40 44.86
CA THR A 136 14.14 -19.05 45.58
C THR A 136 14.31 -18.66 47.05
N VAL A 137 13.41 -17.83 47.56
CA VAL A 137 13.46 -17.43 48.97
C VAL A 137 13.08 -18.67 49.78
N ALA A 138 14.04 -19.22 50.52
CA ALA A 138 13.85 -20.45 51.29
C ALA A 138 12.79 -20.30 52.42
N ASP A 139 12.43 -19.06 52.77
CA ASP A 139 11.43 -18.72 53.79
C ASP A 139 10.31 -17.87 53.18
N ALA A 140 9.35 -18.50 52.49
CA ALA A 140 8.17 -17.82 51.94
C ALA A 140 7.29 -17.16 53.02
N ASP A 141 7.35 -17.64 54.28
CA ASP A 141 6.50 -17.20 55.38
C ASP A 141 6.92 -15.85 56.01
N LYS A 142 8.03 -15.24 55.54
CA LYS A 142 8.54 -13.97 56.07
C LYS A 142 8.22 -12.75 55.19
N ILE A 143 7.45 -12.93 54.12
CA ILE A 143 7.03 -11.79 53.29
C ILE A 143 5.86 -11.08 53.98
N THR A 144 6.18 -10.18 54.90
CA THR A 144 5.21 -9.20 55.42
C THR A 144 4.75 -8.29 54.29
N GLN A 145 3.46 -8.34 53.96
CA GLN A 145 2.81 -7.33 53.13
C GLN A 145 2.92 -5.96 53.81
N VAL A 146 3.39 -4.96 53.05
CA VAL A 146 3.35 -3.53 53.41
C VAL A 146 2.24 -2.88 52.61
#